data_AF-A0A4R2KVB5-F1
#
_entry.id   AF-A0A4R2KVB5-F1
#
_cell.length_a   1.000
_cell.length_b   1.000
_cell.length_c   1.000
_cell.angle_alpha   90.00
_cell.angle_beta   90.00
_cell.angle_gamma   90.00
#
_symmetry.space_group_name_H-M   'P 1'
#
loop_
_entity.id
_entity.type
_entity.pdbx_description
1 polymer ?
#
loop_
_entity_poly.entity_id
_entity_poly.type
_entity_poly.pdbx_seq_one_letter_code
_entity_poly.pdbx_strand_id
1 'polypeptide(L)'
;MTAHDSASAAGDAPLLKALRAEHRHIGAIMGLLTQQLNAVERGDLVDPHVLYEIMDYMVMWPDRFHHPREDLIYDHVADLDPDAAIDMRELQREHEQMARLGRKLLLAIEGWRSGETAGSDMVALGREYIRRSHEHMNLEEEEVFPLLNAVLGPGDWRELAADDSLHPASDPVFGRRVQREFRQLARKLRRRLRRGVERGAVTEWVGVEAALESFEVLSMAWQNGRVSTLDHLSSATRESLYFVLDQPLRAPLLCAVNNTRLGLGWLQDMSEIYRDTFRDLGRVEQERRDRLRLLRRSAPVGWRRPSP
;
A
#
# COMPACT_ATOMS: atom_id res chain seq x y z
N MET A 1 -14.61 39.70 -8.34
CA MET A 1 -13.38 38.92 -8.10
C MET A 1 -13.79 37.78 -7.19
N THR A 2 -13.93 36.60 -7.78
CA THR A 2 -14.69 35.45 -7.26
C THR A 2 -13.95 34.70 -6.15
N ALA A 3 -14.69 34.27 -5.12
CA ALA A 3 -14.21 33.50 -3.97
C ALA A 3 -13.86 32.03 -4.30
N HIS A 4 -13.61 31.70 -5.56
CA HIS A 4 -13.40 30.32 -6.02
C HIS A 4 -11.93 29.87 -6.11
N ASP A 5 -10.96 30.76 -5.93
CA ASP A 5 -9.54 30.46 -6.21
C ASP A 5 -8.67 30.15 -4.97
N SER A 6 -9.26 29.82 -3.82
CA SER A 6 -8.47 29.52 -2.60
C SER A 6 -8.55 28.07 -2.08
N ALA A 7 -9.30 27.18 -2.74
CA ALA A 7 -9.48 25.80 -2.27
C ALA A 7 -8.45 24.78 -2.82
N SER A 8 -7.61 25.13 -3.80
CA SER A 8 -6.74 24.15 -4.48
C SER A 8 -5.33 23.97 -3.91
N ALA A 9 -5.04 24.52 -2.72
CA ALA A 9 -3.69 24.45 -2.12
C ALA A 9 -3.61 23.73 -0.76
N ALA A 10 -4.65 22.98 -0.36
CA ALA A 10 -4.53 22.04 0.74
C ALA A 10 -4.18 20.66 0.16
N GLY A 11 -2.92 20.24 0.27
CA GLY A 11 -2.54 18.88 -0.14
C GLY A 11 -3.30 17.83 0.67
N ASP A 12 -3.59 16.67 0.06
CA ASP A 12 -4.41 15.60 0.64
C ASP A 12 -4.13 15.34 2.14
N ALA A 13 -5.21 15.19 2.92
CA ALA A 13 -5.14 14.83 4.33
C ALA A 13 -4.27 13.56 4.51
N PRO A 14 -3.45 13.46 5.58
CA PRO A 14 -2.57 12.31 5.80
C PRO A 14 -3.29 10.95 5.76
N LEU A 15 -4.55 10.89 6.20
CA LEU A 15 -5.36 9.67 6.21
C LEU A 15 -5.76 9.23 4.79
N LEU A 16 -6.20 10.16 3.93
CA LEU A 16 -6.50 9.86 2.52
C LEU A 16 -5.24 9.44 1.75
N LYS A 17 -4.08 10.03 2.04
CA LYS A 17 -2.79 9.57 1.48
C LYS A 17 -2.47 8.14 1.87
N ALA A 18 -2.82 7.74 3.09
CA ALA A 18 -2.66 6.37 3.56
C ALA A 18 -3.61 5.45 2.78
N LEU A 19 -4.91 5.74 2.73
CA LEU A 19 -5.90 4.94 1.99
C LEU A 19 -5.51 4.73 0.52
N ARG A 20 -5.11 5.79 -0.20
CA ARG A 20 -4.59 5.65 -1.58
C ARG A 20 -3.35 4.75 -1.67
N ALA A 21 -2.49 4.74 -0.65
CA ALA A 21 -1.36 3.82 -0.60
C ALA A 21 -1.80 2.36 -0.35
N GLU A 22 -2.84 2.17 0.44
CA GLU A 22 -3.48 0.87 0.66
C GLU A 22 -4.16 0.35 -0.62
N HIS A 23 -4.85 1.21 -1.39
CA HIS A 23 -5.42 0.85 -2.70
C HIS A 23 -4.36 0.39 -3.69
N ARG A 24 -3.22 1.10 -3.78
CA ARG A 24 -2.09 0.66 -4.62
C ARG A 24 -1.57 -0.72 -4.21
N HIS A 25 -1.56 -1.01 -2.91
CA HIS A 25 -1.15 -2.31 -2.38
C HIS A 25 -2.17 -3.41 -2.72
N ILE A 26 -3.46 -3.15 -2.51
CA ILE A 26 -4.55 -4.04 -2.92
C ILE A 26 -4.43 -4.34 -4.41
N GLY A 27 -4.30 -3.30 -5.25
CA GLY A 27 -4.15 -3.43 -6.70
C GLY A 27 -2.95 -4.28 -7.11
N ALA A 28 -1.82 -4.19 -6.41
CA ALA A 28 -0.65 -5.04 -6.68
C ALA A 28 -0.96 -6.53 -6.41
N ILE A 29 -1.67 -6.85 -5.34
CA ILE A 29 -2.08 -8.23 -5.01
C ILE A 29 -3.13 -8.74 -6.00
N MET A 30 -4.08 -7.89 -6.40
CA MET A 30 -5.04 -8.20 -7.47
C MET A 30 -4.36 -8.48 -8.81
N GLY A 31 -3.23 -7.81 -9.08
CA GLY A 31 -2.36 -8.12 -10.22
C GLY A 31 -1.79 -9.54 -10.16
N LEU A 32 -1.36 -10.00 -8.97
CA LEU A 32 -0.90 -11.38 -8.78
C LEU A 32 -2.04 -12.39 -8.98
N LEU A 33 -3.22 -12.10 -8.43
CA LEU A 33 -4.42 -12.92 -8.64
C LEU A 33 -4.73 -13.03 -10.13
N THR A 34 -4.77 -11.90 -10.83
CA THR A 34 -5.02 -11.82 -12.29
C THR A 34 -4.07 -12.71 -13.08
N GLN A 35 -2.77 -12.70 -12.76
CA GLN A 35 -1.77 -13.55 -13.42
C GLN A 35 -2.05 -15.04 -13.19
N GLN A 36 -2.40 -15.44 -11.96
CA GLN A 36 -2.74 -16.83 -11.66
C GLN A 36 -4.01 -17.28 -12.38
N LEU A 37 -5.05 -16.44 -12.42
CA LEU A 37 -6.29 -16.74 -13.15
C LEU A 37 -6.04 -16.88 -14.65
N ASN A 38 -5.24 -15.97 -15.25
CA ASN A 38 -4.84 -16.07 -16.66
C ASN A 38 -4.13 -17.41 -16.95
N ALA A 39 -3.27 -17.88 -16.03
CA ALA A 39 -2.56 -19.14 -16.19
C ALA A 39 -3.51 -20.34 -16.14
N VAL A 40 -4.48 -20.35 -15.22
CA VAL A 40 -5.52 -21.38 -15.17
C VAL A 40 -6.34 -21.42 -16.47
N GLU A 41 -6.74 -20.26 -17.01
CA GLU A 41 -7.51 -20.18 -18.27
C GLU A 41 -6.75 -20.72 -19.48
N ARG A 42 -5.42 -20.55 -19.51
CA ARG A 42 -4.57 -21.11 -20.57
C ARG A 42 -4.32 -22.61 -20.42
N GLY A 43 -4.76 -23.22 -19.31
CA GLY A 43 -4.46 -24.61 -18.98
C GLY A 43 -3.04 -24.82 -18.45
N ASP A 44 -2.36 -23.76 -18.00
CA ASP A 44 -1.04 -23.86 -17.38
C ASP A 44 -1.15 -24.56 -16.02
N LEU A 45 -0.07 -25.23 -15.58
CA LEU A 45 0.01 -25.79 -14.23
C LEU A 45 0.14 -24.65 -13.20
N VAL A 46 -0.91 -24.47 -12.41
CA VAL A 46 -0.96 -23.48 -11.31
C VAL A 46 -1.05 -24.22 -9.97
N ASP A 47 -0.25 -23.80 -8.98
CA ASP A 47 -0.36 -24.31 -7.61
C ASP A 47 -1.59 -23.69 -6.92
N PRO A 48 -2.65 -24.45 -6.62
CA PRO A 48 -3.87 -23.91 -6.01
C PRO A 48 -3.62 -23.26 -4.65
N HIS A 49 -2.54 -23.64 -3.96
CA HIS A 49 -2.19 -23.03 -2.68
C HIS A 49 -1.68 -21.58 -2.83
N VAL A 50 -1.09 -21.23 -3.98
CA VAL A 50 -0.70 -19.84 -4.28
C VAL A 50 -1.94 -18.95 -4.41
N LEU A 51 -2.93 -19.40 -5.19
CA LEU A 51 -4.23 -18.74 -5.31
C LEU A 51 -4.92 -18.61 -3.94
N TYR A 52 -4.89 -19.67 -3.13
CA TYR A 52 -5.45 -19.67 -1.79
C TYR A 52 -4.79 -18.63 -0.89
N GLU A 53 -3.47 -18.58 -0.80
CA GLU A 53 -2.75 -17.63 0.07
C GLU A 53 -2.93 -16.17 -0.37
N ILE A 54 -3.06 -15.92 -1.68
CA ILE A 54 -3.43 -14.59 -2.20
C ILE A 54 -4.82 -14.20 -1.70
N MET A 55 -5.81 -15.09 -1.87
CA MET A 55 -7.19 -14.79 -1.49
C MET A 55 -7.43 -14.79 0.02
N ASP A 56 -6.75 -15.64 0.78
CA ASP A 56 -6.80 -15.66 2.25
C ASP A 56 -6.32 -14.30 2.80
N TYR A 57 -5.24 -13.76 2.23
CA TYR A 57 -4.79 -12.41 2.53
C TYR A 57 -5.84 -11.36 2.14
N MET A 58 -6.40 -11.44 0.94
CA MET A 58 -7.40 -10.48 0.44
C MET A 58 -8.75 -10.53 1.16
N VAL A 59 -9.09 -11.63 1.81
CA VAL A 59 -10.29 -11.75 2.67
C VAL A 59 -10.02 -11.23 4.08
N MET A 60 -8.80 -11.45 4.60
CA MET A 60 -8.48 -11.09 5.98
C MET A 60 -8.05 -9.64 6.14
N TRP A 61 -7.24 -9.13 5.21
CA TRP A 61 -6.54 -7.87 5.41
C TRP A 61 -7.43 -6.63 5.19
N PRO A 62 -8.12 -6.48 4.04
CA PRO A 62 -8.98 -5.31 3.80
C PRO A 62 -10.05 -5.17 4.89
N ASP A 63 -10.78 -6.25 5.16
CA ASP A 63 -11.87 -6.30 6.16
C ASP A 63 -11.42 -5.99 7.60
N ARG A 64 -10.14 -6.19 7.92
CA ARG A 64 -9.61 -6.00 9.28
C ARG A 64 -8.95 -4.64 9.48
N PHE A 65 -8.44 -4.02 8.43
CA PHE A 65 -7.55 -2.88 8.54
C PHE A 65 -7.91 -1.72 7.62
N HIS A 66 -8.34 -2.00 6.39
CA HIS A 66 -8.61 -0.99 5.38
C HIS A 66 -10.05 -0.48 5.49
N HIS A 67 -11.04 -1.36 5.26
CA HIS A 67 -12.46 -0.99 5.32
C HIS A 67 -12.85 -0.38 6.68
N PRO A 68 -12.39 -0.89 7.85
CA PRO A 68 -12.72 -0.24 9.12
C PRO A 68 -12.20 1.19 9.27
N ARG A 69 -11.12 1.56 8.56
CA ARG A 69 -10.61 2.94 8.54
C ARG A 69 -11.48 3.82 7.64
N GLU A 70 -11.92 3.31 6.51
CA GLU A 70 -12.89 3.99 5.64
C GLU A 70 -14.23 4.17 6.34
N ASP A 71 -14.75 3.10 6.93
CA ASP A 71 -16.01 3.09 7.68
C ASP A 71 -16.01 4.14 8.80
N LEU A 72 -14.88 4.31 9.49
CA LEU A 72 -14.71 5.34 10.53
C LEU A 72 -14.82 6.77 9.95
N ILE A 73 -14.30 7.01 8.75
CA ILE A 73 -14.43 8.31 8.08
C ILE A 73 -15.86 8.50 7.55
N TYR A 74 -16.45 7.45 6.98
CA TYR A 74 -17.79 7.44 6.41
C TYR A 74 -18.86 7.67 7.49
N ASP A 75 -18.70 7.06 8.67
CA ASP A 75 -19.58 7.31 9.83
C ASP A 75 -19.50 8.76 10.29
N HIS A 76 -18.30 9.32 10.42
CA HIS A 76 -18.11 10.72 10.82
C HIS A 76 -18.76 11.69 9.83
N VAL A 77 -18.64 11.43 8.53
CA VAL A 77 -19.26 12.25 7.48
C VAL A 77 -20.78 12.10 7.52
N ALA A 78 -21.30 10.88 7.71
CA ALA A 78 -22.73 10.64 7.81
C ALA A 78 -23.37 11.35 9.03
N ASP A 79 -22.60 11.55 10.10
CA ASP A 79 -23.04 12.31 11.28
C ASP A 79 -22.99 13.84 11.04
N LEU A 80 -22.03 14.32 10.25
CA LEU A 80 -21.89 15.74 9.91
C LEU A 80 -22.86 16.22 8.82
N ASP A 81 -23.08 15.39 7.79
CA ASP A 81 -23.87 15.69 6.60
C ASP A 81 -24.92 14.59 6.33
N PRO A 82 -26.17 14.81 6.78
CA PRO A 82 -27.26 13.86 6.57
C PRO A 82 -27.58 13.59 5.10
N ASP A 83 -27.28 14.51 4.19
CA ASP A 83 -27.53 14.33 2.76
C ASP A 83 -26.51 13.34 2.15
N ALA A 84 -25.27 13.34 2.64
CA ALA A 84 -24.23 12.38 2.25
C ALA A 84 -24.37 11.00 2.94
N ALA A 85 -25.14 10.91 4.03
CA ALA A 85 -25.23 9.71 4.87
C ALA A 85 -25.75 8.47 4.12
N ILE A 86 -26.61 8.64 3.10
CA ILE A 86 -27.12 7.51 2.31
C ILE A 86 -25.99 6.87 1.51
N ASP A 87 -25.18 7.69 0.84
CA ASP A 87 -24.09 7.24 -0.03
C ASP A 87 -22.96 6.61 0.81
N MET A 88 -22.62 7.22 1.95
CA MET A 88 -21.64 6.66 2.89
C MET A 88 -22.05 5.27 3.39
N ARG A 89 -23.33 5.09 3.75
CA ARG A 89 -23.85 3.79 4.18
C ARG A 89 -23.92 2.76 3.06
N GLU A 90 -24.04 3.18 1.80
CA GLU A 90 -24.00 2.26 0.67
C GLU A 90 -22.57 1.74 0.45
N LEU A 91 -21.55 2.60 0.52
CA LEU A 91 -20.14 2.19 0.45
C LEU A 91 -19.78 1.16 1.53
N GLN A 92 -20.23 1.39 2.78
CA GLN A 92 -20.08 0.43 3.87
C GLN A 92 -20.73 -0.94 3.56
N ARG A 93 -21.90 -0.95 2.91
CA ARG A 93 -22.55 -2.21 2.47
C ARG A 93 -21.78 -2.87 1.33
N GLU A 94 -21.13 -2.11 0.46
CA GLU A 94 -20.26 -2.68 -0.58
C GLU A 94 -19.08 -3.42 0.05
N HIS A 95 -18.48 -2.91 1.12
CA HIS A 95 -17.43 -3.63 1.88
C HIS A 95 -17.90 -5.02 2.30
N GLU A 96 -19.11 -5.13 2.89
CA GLU A 96 -19.66 -6.44 3.27
C GLU A 96 -19.90 -7.37 2.08
N GLN A 97 -20.36 -6.83 0.95
CA GLN A 97 -20.60 -7.60 -0.26
C GLN A 97 -19.29 -8.12 -0.84
N MET A 98 -18.25 -7.30 -0.89
CA MET A 98 -16.91 -7.69 -1.31
C MET A 98 -16.33 -8.78 -0.40
N ALA A 99 -16.50 -8.63 0.92
CA ALA A 99 -16.08 -9.63 1.90
C ALA A 99 -16.74 -11.00 1.66
N ARG A 100 -18.06 -11.00 1.38
CA ARG A 100 -18.81 -12.24 1.05
C ARG A 100 -18.33 -12.85 -0.27
N LEU A 101 -18.08 -12.03 -1.28
CA LEU A 101 -17.57 -12.49 -2.57
C LEU A 101 -16.16 -13.09 -2.45
N GLY A 102 -15.27 -12.45 -1.68
CA GLY A 102 -13.93 -12.96 -1.40
C GLY A 102 -13.95 -14.32 -0.71
N ARG A 103 -14.80 -14.50 0.32
CA ARG A 103 -15.00 -15.81 0.97
C ARG A 103 -15.54 -16.87 0.02
N LYS A 104 -16.48 -16.50 -0.85
CA LYS A 104 -17.02 -17.40 -1.89
C LYS A 104 -15.92 -17.86 -2.86
N LEU A 105 -15.05 -16.94 -3.28
CA LEU A 105 -13.92 -17.26 -4.14
C LEU A 105 -12.89 -18.15 -3.43
N LEU A 106 -12.61 -17.92 -2.15
CA LEU A 106 -11.71 -18.77 -1.36
C LEU A 106 -12.21 -20.23 -1.32
N LEU A 107 -13.51 -20.44 -1.08
CA LEU A 107 -14.14 -21.77 -1.14
C LEU A 107 -14.06 -22.39 -2.54
N ALA A 108 -14.24 -21.60 -3.60
CA ALA A 108 -14.11 -22.07 -4.97
C ALA A 108 -12.67 -22.51 -5.31
N ILE A 109 -11.66 -21.85 -4.75
CA ILE A 109 -10.25 -22.25 -4.90
C ILE A 109 -10.00 -23.58 -4.17
N GLU A 110 -10.57 -23.77 -2.98
CA GLU A 110 -10.50 -25.04 -2.26
C GLU A 110 -11.19 -26.18 -3.02
N GLY A 111 -12.40 -25.93 -3.52
CA GLY A 111 -13.15 -26.90 -4.34
C GLY A 111 -12.46 -27.21 -5.67
N TRP A 112 -11.81 -26.22 -6.29
CA TRP A 112 -11.01 -26.46 -7.51
C TRP A 112 -9.82 -27.37 -7.22
N ARG A 113 -9.16 -27.17 -6.07
CA ARG A 113 -8.05 -28.02 -5.62
C ARG A 113 -8.48 -29.47 -5.36
N SER A 114 -9.69 -29.71 -4.84
CA SER A 114 -10.21 -31.06 -4.62
C SER A 114 -10.88 -31.68 -5.85
N GLY A 115 -11.07 -30.92 -6.93
CA GLY A 115 -11.74 -31.36 -8.16
C GLY A 115 -13.26 -31.26 -8.11
N GLU A 116 -13.82 -30.64 -7.08
CA GLU A 116 -15.26 -30.42 -6.90
C GLU A 116 -15.78 -29.19 -7.67
N THR A 117 -14.91 -28.22 -7.96
CA THR A 117 -15.24 -26.99 -8.70
C THR A 117 -14.47 -26.94 -10.01
N ALA A 118 -15.15 -26.60 -11.11
CA ALA A 118 -14.48 -26.42 -12.39
C ALA A 118 -13.56 -25.18 -12.34
N GLY A 119 -12.39 -25.27 -12.98
CA GLY A 119 -11.46 -24.14 -13.04
C GLY A 119 -12.07 -22.88 -13.65
N SER A 120 -12.97 -23.04 -14.64
CA SER A 120 -13.73 -21.94 -15.24
C SER A 120 -14.62 -21.19 -14.26
N ASP A 121 -15.26 -21.90 -13.32
CA ASP A 121 -16.18 -21.30 -12.35
C ASP A 121 -15.40 -20.53 -11.29
N MET A 122 -14.28 -21.10 -10.81
CA MET A 122 -13.34 -20.42 -9.91
C MET A 122 -12.77 -19.17 -10.57
N VAL A 123 -12.36 -19.26 -11.84
CA VAL A 123 -11.85 -18.09 -12.58
C VAL A 123 -12.93 -17.03 -12.74
N ALA A 124 -14.16 -17.38 -13.11
CA ALA A 124 -15.25 -16.43 -13.26
C ALA A 124 -15.52 -15.66 -11.95
N LEU A 125 -15.50 -16.35 -10.80
CA LEU A 125 -15.58 -15.70 -9.47
C LEU A 125 -14.37 -14.81 -9.19
N GLY A 126 -13.17 -15.23 -9.59
CA GLY A 126 -11.94 -14.46 -9.49
C GLY A 126 -12.00 -13.14 -10.26
N ARG A 127 -12.49 -13.20 -11.50
CA ARG A 127 -12.68 -12.02 -12.36
C ARG A 127 -13.70 -11.06 -11.78
N GLU A 128 -14.80 -11.60 -11.28
CA GLU A 128 -15.84 -10.79 -10.65
C GLU A 128 -15.33 -10.08 -9.39
N TYR A 129 -14.55 -10.76 -8.56
CA TYR A 129 -13.92 -10.16 -7.38
C TYR A 129 -12.97 -9.01 -7.76
N ILE A 130 -12.06 -9.24 -8.73
CA ILE A 130 -11.13 -8.22 -9.23
C ILE A 130 -11.89 -7.00 -9.77
N ARG A 131 -12.91 -7.23 -10.59
CA ARG A 131 -13.71 -6.18 -11.20
C ARG A 131 -14.39 -5.32 -10.13
N ARG A 132 -15.10 -5.95 -9.18
CA ARG A 132 -15.83 -5.27 -8.11
C ARG A 132 -14.91 -4.45 -7.22
N SER A 133 -13.74 -4.99 -6.82
CA SER A 133 -12.80 -4.22 -6.01
C SER A 133 -12.19 -3.04 -6.74
N HIS A 134 -11.91 -3.16 -8.04
CA HIS A 134 -11.44 -2.01 -8.83
C HIS A 134 -12.52 -0.95 -9.01
N GLU A 135 -13.76 -1.34 -9.31
CA GLU A 135 -14.89 -0.41 -9.40
C GLU A 135 -15.09 0.36 -8.10
N HIS A 136 -15.05 -0.34 -6.97
CA HIS A 136 -15.17 0.25 -5.64
C HIS A 136 -14.04 1.24 -5.33
N MET A 137 -12.77 0.82 -5.41
CA MET A 137 -11.63 1.71 -5.15
C MET A 137 -11.60 2.92 -6.10
N ASN A 138 -12.02 2.76 -7.36
CA ASN A 138 -12.07 3.87 -8.31
C ASN A 138 -13.17 4.88 -7.93
N LEU A 139 -14.37 4.41 -7.57
CA LEU A 139 -15.45 5.27 -7.08
C LEU A 139 -14.98 6.08 -5.86
N GLU A 140 -14.31 5.42 -4.93
CA GLU A 140 -13.76 6.07 -3.75
C GLU A 140 -12.72 7.13 -4.12
N GLU A 141 -11.76 6.78 -4.98
CA GLU A 141 -10.67 7.67 -5.33
C GLU A 141 -11.08 8.87 -6.18
N GLU A 142 -12.05 8.69 -7.09
CA GLU A 142 -12.49 9.67 -8.08
C GLU A 142 -13.64 10.57 -7.58
N GLU A 143 -14.52 10.05 -6.71
CA GLU A 143 -15.72 10.77 -6.26
C GLU A 143 -15.73 11.01 -4.75
N VAL A 144 -15.52 9.94 -3.96
CA VAL A 144 -15.69 10.00 -2.50
C VAL A 144 -14.56 10.79 -1.84
N PHE A 145 -13.30 10.48 -2.09
CA PHE A 145 -12.17 11.15 -1.44
C PHE A 145 -12.12 12.66 -1.72
N PRO A 146 -12.43 13.15 -2.94
CA PRO A 146 -12.66 14.58 -3.18
C PRO A 146 -13.79 15.18 -2.33
N LEU A 147 -14.93 14.49 -2.21
CA LEU A 147 -16.04 14.92 -1.34
C LEU A 147 -15.60 15.02 0.13
N LEU A 148 -14.90 14.00 0.63
CA LEU A 148 -14.37 13.98 1.99
C LEU A 148 -13.44 15.16 2.27
N ASN A 149 -12.53 15.47 1.35
CA ASN A 149 -11.65 16.64 1.47
C ASN A 149 -12.41 17.97 1.47
N ALA A 150 -13.57 18.05 0.81
CA ALA A 150 -14.39 19.25 0.75
C ALA A 150 -15.26 19.45 2.01
N VAL A 151 -15.74 18.35 2.59
CA VAL A 151 -16.62 18.35 3.78
C VAL A 151 -15.81 18.44 5.08
N LEU A 152 -14.69 17.70 5.19
CA LEU A 152 -13.94 17.55 6.44
C LEU A 152 -12.89 18.64 6.61
N GLY A 153 -12.97 19.36 7.73
CA GLY A 153 -12.02 20.38 8.11
C GLY A 153 -10.79 19.83 8.84
N PRO A 154 -9.77 20.67 9.11
CA PRO A 154 -8.58 20.25 9.85
C PRO A 154 -8.85 19.76 11.28
N GLY A 155 -10.01 20.13 11.86
CA GLY A 155 -10.45 19.63 13.17
C GLY A 155 -10.86 18.15 13.07
N ASP A 156 -11.76 17.85 12.14
CA ASP A 156 -12.26 16.51 11.87
C ASP A 156 -11.12 15.55 11.55
N TRP A 157 -10.20 15.94 10.67
CA TRP A 157 -9.04 15.11 10.34
C TRP A 157 -8.13 14.80 11.53
N ARG A 158 -8.06 15.66 12.55
CA ARG A 158 -7.29 15.39 13.77
C ARG A 158 -8.03 14.44 14.70
N GLU A 159 -9.34 14.57 14.80
CA GLU A 159 -10.20 13.67 15.57
C GLU A 159 -10.18 12.27 14.97
N LEU A 160 -10.45 12.15 13.67
CA LEU A 160 -10.35 10.90 12.92
C LEU A 160 -8.97 10.24 13.07
N ALA A 161 -7.88 11.02 13.02
CA ALA A 161 -6.54 10.49 13.21
C ALA A 161 -6.24 10.03 14.66
N ALA A 162 -6.96 10.56 15.65
CA ALA A 162 -6.86 10.13 17.05
C ALA A 162 -7.72 8.88 17.31
N ASP A 163 -8.90 8.81 16.69
CA ASP A 163 -9.87 7.71 16.79
C ASP A 163 -9.54 6.53 15.89
N ASP A 164 -8.66 6.72 14.91
CA ASP A 164 -7.93 5.68 14.18
C ASP A 164 -6.98 4.92 15.15
N SER A 165 -7.59 4.24 16.12
CA SER A 165 -7.01 3.29 17.06
C SER A 165 -6.46 2.06 16.33
N LEU A 166 -6.85 1.88 15.07
CA LEU A 166 -6.11 1.14 14.06
C LEU A 166 -4.88 1.96 13.63
N HIS A 167 -4.07 2.37 14.62
CA HIS A 167 -2.96 3.31 14.53
C HIS A 167 -2.59 3.63 13.07
N PRO A 168 -2.72 4.89 12.59
CA PRO A 168 -2.14 5.25 11.32
C PRO A 168 -0.68 4.89 11.47
N ALA A 169 -0.28 3.87 10.73
CA ALA A 169 0.88 3.12 11.11
C ALA A 169 2.05 4.09 11.14
N SER A 170 2.62 4.30 12.32
CA SER A 170 3.90 4.99 12.51
C SER A 170 5.07 4.13 12.00
N ASP A 171 4.79 3.29 11.01
CA ASP A 171 5.58 2.27 10.35
C ASP A 171 4.85 2.02 8.99
N PRO A 172 5.58 1.74 7.92
CA PRO A 172 5.37 2.17 6.55
C PRO A 172 4.06 1.66 5.96
N VAL A 173 3.08 2.55 5.75
CA VAL A 173 1.74 2.28 5.19
C VAL A 173 0.89 1.31 6.03
N PHE A 174 1.50 0.48 6.86
CA PHE A 174 0.92 -0.65 7.56
C PHE A 174 1.67 -0.90 8.87
N GLY A 175 0.96 -1.14 9.98
CA GLY A 175 1.60 -1.42 11.26
C GLY A 175 2.55 -2.63 11.20
N ARG A 176 3.48 -2.75 12.15
CA ARG A 176 4.48 -3.85 12.22
C ARG A 176 3.89 -5.26 12.05
N ARG A 177 2.63 -5.44 12.46
CA ARG A 177 1.87 -6.68 12.33
C ARG A 177 1.51 -7.00 10.87
N VAL A 178 0.94 -6.05 10.15
CA VAL A 178 0.55 -6.20 8.75
C VAL A 178 1.78 -6.43 7.87
N GLN A 179 2.87 -5.68 8.10
CA GLN A 179 4.13 -5.94 7.41
C GLN A 179 4.70 -7.34 7.67
N ARG A 180 4.47 -7.90 8.85
CA ARG A 180 4.90 -9.27 9.17
C ARG A 180 4.05 -10.29 8.43
N GLU A 181 2.74 -10.11 8.39
CA GLU A 181 1.79 -10.97 7.68
C GLU A 181 2.07 -10.93 6.16
N PHE A 182 2.31 -9.74 5.60
CA PHE A 182 2.74 -9.58 4.21
C PHE A 182 4.11 -10.20 3.93
N ARG A 183 5.12 -9.96 4.78
CA ARG A 183 6.43 -10.62 4.65
C ARG A 183 6.31 -12.14 4.78
N GLN A 184 5.37 -12.65 5.56
CA GLN A 184 5.11 -14.09 5.65
C GLN A 184 4.47 -14.61 4.36
N LEU A 185 3.47 -13.94 3.80
CA LEU A 185 2.91 -14.26 2.48
C LEU A 185 4.02 -14.27 1.41
N ALA A 186 4.77 -13.17 1.29
CA ALA A 186 5.87 -13.05 0.34
C ALA A 186 6.95 -14.14 0.54
N ARG A 187 7.25 -14.54 1.78
CA ARG A 187 8.20 -15.64 2.06
C ARG A 187 7.60 -17.02 1.74
N LYS A 188 6.33 -17.25 2.02
CA LYS A 188 5.62 -18.51 1.70
C LYS A 188 5.58 -18.71 0.18
N LEU A 189 5.19 -17.67 -0.56
CA LEU A 189 5.19 -17.63 -2.02
C LEU A 189 6.62 -17.89 -2.57
N ARG A 190 7.64 -17.20 -2.05
CA ARG A 190 9.07 -17.41 -2.41
C ARG A 190 9.55 -18.85 -2.23
N ARG A 191 9.18 -19.52 -1.13
CA ARG A 191 9.71 -20.85 -0.79
C ARG A 191 9.15 -21.98 -1.66
N ARG A 192 7.92 -21.86 -2.15
CA ARG A 192 7.24 -22.93 -2.90
C ARG A 192 7.42 -22.83 -4.41
N LEU A 193 7.43 -21.62 -4.97
CA LEU A 193 7.74 -21.42 -6.39
C LEU A 193 9.18 -21.85 -6.73
N ARG A 194 10.11 -21.84 -5.77
CA ARG A 194 11.45 -22.40 -5.96
C ARG A 194 11.46 -23.94 -6.16
N ARG A 195 10.37 -24.65 -5.85
CA ARG A 195 10.27 -26.12 -5.92
C ARG A 195 9.59 -26.66 -7.17
N GLY A 196 8.95 -25.82 -7.99
CA GLY A 196 8.34 -26.27 -9.25
C GLY A 196 8.20 -25.14 -10.24
N VAL A 197 9.19 -24.93 -11.13
CA VAL A 197 9.08 -23.92 -12.18
C VAL A 197 9.79 -24.32 -13.48
N GLU A 198 9.07 -24.14 -14.59
CA GLU A 198 9.60 -23.95 -15.95
C GLU A 198 9.95 -22.47 -16.24
N ARG A 199 10.96 -22.24 -17.09
CA ARG A 199 11.75 -20.99 -17.22
C ARG A 199 10.97 -19.69 -17.45
N GLY A 200 9.75 -19.72 -18.00
CA GLY A 200 8.94 -18.52 -18.30
C GLY A 200 8.47 -17.77 -17.04
N ALA A 201 8.03 -18.50 -16.03
CA ALA A 201 7.60 -17.92 -14.76
C ALA A 201 8.78 -17.30 -13.97
N VAL A 202 10.01 -17.79 -14.17
CA VAL A 202 11.20 -17.25 -13.48
C VAL A 202 11.53 -15.82 -13.93
N THR A 203 11.41 -15.52 -15.24
CA THR A 203 11.72 -14.18 -15.77
C THR A 203 10.70 -13.12 -15.38
N GLU A 204 9.42 -13.48 -15.33
CA GLU A 204 8.33 -12.61 -14.87
C GLU A 204 8.46 -12.36 -13.35
N TRP A 205 8.87 -13.40 -12.59
CA TRP A 205 9.07 -13.34 -11.15
C TRP A 205 10.26 -12.47 -10.69
N VAL A 206 11.36 -12.43 -11.44
CA VAL A 206 12.48 -11.50 -11.16
C VAL A 206 12.03 -10.04 -11.27
N GLY A 207 11.04 -9.74 -12.10
CA GLY A 207 10.41 -8.41 -12.17
C GLY A 207 9.58 -8.08 -10.93
N VAL A 208 8.76 -9.03 -10.48
CA VAL A 208 7.91 -8.88 -9.28
C VAL A 208 8.76 -8.79 -8.00
N GLU A 209 9.83 -9.59 -7.89
CA GLU A 209 10.76 -9.54 -6.76
C GLU A 209 11.42 -8.17 -6.62
N ALA A 210 11.91 -7.61 -7.74
CA ALA A 210 12.51 -6.29 -7.75
C ALA A 210 11.49 -5.18 -7.45
N ALA A 211 10.22 -5.33 -7.87
CA ALA A 211 9.17 -4.38 -7.52
C ALA A 211 8.86 -4.40 -6.02
N LEU A 212 8.80 -5.59 -5.40
CA LEU A 212 8.57 -5.75 -3.97
C LEU A 212 9.76 -5.25 -3.11
N GLU A 213 11.00 -5.51 -3.54
CA GLU A 213 12.19 -5.00 -2.86
C GLU A 213 12.33 -3.49 -3.04
N SER A 214 11.98 -2.94 -4.21
CA SER A 214 11.95 -1.49 -4.44
C SER A 214 10.90 -0.81 -3.56
N PHE A 215 9.73 -1.44 -3.40
CA PHE A 215 8.71 -0.98 -2.47
C PHE A 215 9.21 -1.00 -1.03
N GLU A 216 9.91 -2.05 -0.59
CA GLU A 216 10.50 -2.14 0.74
C GLU A 216 11.53 -1.02 0.99
N VAL A 217 12.43 -0.77 0.03
CA VAL A 217 13.42 0.32 0.10
C VAL A 217 12.75 1.70 0.18
N LEU A 218 11.75 1.96 -0.67
CA LEU A 218 11.00 3.22 -0.64
C LEU A 218 10.23 3.40 0.67
N SER A 219 9.71 2.31 1.22
CA SER A 219 9.00 2.33 2.50
C SER A 219 9.92 2.66 3.68
N MET A 220 11.16 2.14 3.67
CA MET A 220 12.19 2.46 4.67
C MET A 220 12.65 3.91 4.56
N ALA A 221 12.83 4.42 3.34
CA ALA A 221 13.19 5.81 3.08
C ALA A 221 12.16 6.79 3.64
N TRP A 222 10.89 6.54 3.34
CA TRP A 222 9.77 7.32 3.82
C TRP A 222 9.69 7.31 5.35
N GLN A 223 9.89 6.14 5.97
CA GLN A 223 9.88 5.99 7.42
C GLN A 223 11.03 6.74 8.10
N ASN A 224 12.27 6.58 7.61
CA ASN A 224 13.43 7.27 8.17
C ASN A 224 13.28 8.79 8.05
N GLY A 225 12.76 9.28 6.91
CA GLY A 225 12.54 10.71 6.69
C GLY A 225 11.51 11.29 7.65
N ARG A 226 10.41 10.55 7.88
CA ARG A 226 9.35 10.97 8.81
C ARG A 226 9.80 10.93 10.26
N VAL A 227 10.53 9.89 10.69
CA VAL A 227 11.06 9.78 12.07
C VAL A 227 12.04 10.91 12.35
N SER A 228 12.99 11.18 11.44
CA SER A 228 13.89 12.33 11.55
C SER A 228 13.10 13.64 11.64
N THR A 229 12.11 13.86 10.76
CA THR A 229 11.27 15.07 10.78
C THR A 229 10.54 15.27 12.11
N LEU A 230 9.93 14.21 12.66
CA LEU A 230 9.21 14.27 13.94
C LEU A 230 10.15 14.51 15.13
N ASP A 231 11.34 13.91 15.12
CA ASP A 231 12.33 14.10 16.19
C ASP A 231 12.88 15.53 16.21
N HIS A 232 13.13 16.12 15.03
CA HIS A 232 13.53 17.53 14.89
C HIS A 232 12.42 18.49 15.34
N LEU A 233 11.15 18.21 15.04
CA LEU A 233 9.99 18.99 15.51
C LEU A 233 9.78 18.88 17.02
N SER A 234 9.89 17.68 17.58
CA SER A 234 9.78 17.45 19.03
C SER A 234 10.94 18.13 19.77
N SER A 235 12.15 18.05 19.24
CA SER A 235 13.31 18.74 19.79
C SER A 235 13.16 20.26 19.71
N ALA A 236 12.69 20.78 18.58
CA ALA A 236 12.44 22.22 18.40
C ALA A 236 11.41 22.75 19.40
N THR A 237 10.31 22.02 19.61
CA THR A 237 9.25 22.42 20.56
C THR A 237 9.72 22.35 22.01
N ARG A 238 10.39 21.25 22.40
CA ARG A 238 10.94 21.07 23.76
C ARG A 238 11.99 22.12 24.11
N GLU A 239 12.93 22.39 23.19
CA GLU A 239 14.01 23.36 23.41
C GLU A 239 13.50 24.79 23.37
N SER A 240 12.52 25.10 22.51
CA SER A 240 11.86 26.41 22.51
C SER A 240 11.15 26.70 23.84
N LEU A 241 10.45 25.69 24.39
CA LEU A 241 9.83 25.78 25.72
C LEU A 241 10.86 26.05 26.81
N TYR A 242 12.00 25.36 26.77
CA TYR A 242 13.11 25.61 27.69
C TYR A 242 13.63 27.06 27.61
N PHE A 243 13.88 27.58 26.41
CA PHE A 243 14.38 28.96 26.26
C PHE A 243 13.38 30.02 26.73
N VAL A 244 12.09 29.80 26.50
CA VAL A 244 11.02 30.70 26.96
C VAL A 244 10.94 30.73 28.48
N LEU A 245 11.12 29.59 29.14
CA LEU A 245 11.07 29.48 30.60
C LEU A 245 12.36 29.98 31.28
N ASP A 246 13.53 29.74 30.69
CA ASP A 246 14.84 30.08 31.27
C ASP A 246 15.25 31.54 31.00
N GLN A 247 15.06 32.02 29.76
CA GLN A 247 15.55 33.33 29.32
C GLN A 247 14.52 34.08 28.46
N PRO A 248 13.37 34.50 29.03
CA PRO A 248 12.23 35.00 28.26
C PRO A 248 12.56 36.21 27.37
N LEU A 249 13.44 37.11 27.81
CA LEU A 249 13.84 38.29 27.02
C LEU A 249 14.74 37.95 25.82
N ARG A 250 15.49 36.85 25.89
CA ARG A 250 16.38 36.38 24.81
C ARG A 250 15.79 35.21 24.02
N ALA A 251 14.70 34.62 24.52
CA ALA A 251 14.04 33.46 23.94
C ALA A 251 13.72 33.61 22.45
N PRO A 252 13.24 34.76 21.93
CA PRO A 252 12.97 34.88 20.50
C PRO A 252 14.22 34.66 19.64
N LEU A 253 15.36 35.22 20.07
CA LEU A 253 16.62 35.09 19.36
C LEU A 253 17.21 33.68 19.49
N LEU A 254 17.12 33.10 20.70
CA LEU A 254 17.60 31.74 20.97
C LEU A 254 16.80 30.69 20.21
N CYS A 255 15.46 30.81 20.17
CA CYS A 255 14.60 29.94 19.36
C CYS A 255 14.90 30.07 17.87
N ALA A 256 15.13 31.29 17.36
CA ALA A 256 15.45 31.50 15.95
C ALA A 256 16.78 30.82 15.55
N VAL A 257 17.82 30.98 16.36
CA VAL A 257 19.13 30.32 16.14
C VAL A 257 19.00 28.81 16.25
N ASN A 258 18.24 28.32 17.24
CA ASN A 258 18.07 26.89 17.46
C ASN A 258 17.27 26.21 16.36
N ASN A 259 16.16 26.80 15.93
CA ASN A 259 15.34 26.29 14.83
C ASN A 259 16.12 26.28 13.51
N THR A 260 17.03 27.24 13.31
CA THR A 260 17.94 27.24 12.15
C THR A 260 18.90 26.05 12.20
N ARG A 261 19.51 25.78 13.36
CA ARG A 261 20.41 24.64 13.57
C ARG A 261 19.69 23.30 13.37
N LEU A 262 18.51 23.13 13.97
CA LEU A 262 17.69 21.92 13.82
C LEU A 262 17.22 21.75 12.37
N GLY A 263 16.83 22.84 11.69
CA GLY A 263 16.46 22.81 10.27
C GLY A 263 17.61 22.37 9.35
N LEU A 264 18.85 22.78 9.63
CA LEU A 264 20.03 22.32 8.90
C LEU A 264 20.34 20.84 9.17
N GLY A 265 20.23 20.40 10.42
CA GLY A 265 20.38 18.98 10.79
C GLY A 265 19.36 18.09 10.08
N TRP A 266 18.09 18.52 10.07
CA TRP A 266 17.01 17.84 9.34
C TRP A 266 17.30 17.73 7.84
N LEU A 267 17.74 18.82 7.19
CA LEU A 267 18.09 18.79 5.76
C LEU A 267 19.22 17.79 5.46
N GLN A 268 20.20 17.67 6.36
CA GLN A 268 21.29 16.71 6.21
C GLN A 268 20.79 15.27 6.32
N ASP A 269 20.00 14.96 7.35
CA ASP A 269 19.41 13.63 7.54
C ASP A 269 18.57 13.22 6.33
N MET A 270 17.72 14.13 5.83
CA MET A 270 16.90 13.89 4.64
C MET A 270 17.78 13.62 3.40
N SER A 271 18.85 14.38 3.21
CA SER A 271 19.79 14.17 2.10
C SER A 271 20.50 12.81 2.15
N GLU A 272 20.84 12.33 3.34
CA GLU A 272 21.42 11.00 3.54
C GLU A 272 20.42 9.89 3.23
N ILE A 273 19.19 10.01 3.74
CA ILE A 273 18.11 9.06 3.48
C ILE A 273 17.81 8.95 1.98
N TYR A 274 17.70 10.06 1.26
CA TYR A 274 17.50 10.03 -0.19
C TYR A 274 18.67 9.35 -0.92
N ARG A 275 19.92 9.67 -0.57
CA ARG A 275 21.11 9.07 -1.20
C ARG A 275 21.16 7.56 -1.00
N ASP A 276 20.86 7.08 0.20
CA ASP A 276 20.85 5.66 0.51
C ASP A 276 19.71 4.93 -0.21
N THR A 277 18.53 5.55 -0.28
CA THR A 277 17.38 5.05 -1.07
C THR A 277 17.73 4.87 -2.54
N PHE A 278 18.34 5.89 -3.17
CA PHE A 278 18.75 5.80 -4.56
C PHE A 278 19.80 4.71 -4.78
N ARG A 279 20.72 4.52 -3.83
CA ARG A 279 21.73 3.46 -3.89
C ARG A 279 21.09 2.08 -3.81
N ASP A 280 20.15 1.89 -2.90
CA ASP A 280 19.49 0.61 -2.67
C ASP A 280 18.54 0.24 -3.82
N LEU A 281 17.78 1.21 -4.37
CA LEU A 281 17.00 1.00 -5.59
C LEU A 281 17.89 0.66 -6.79
N GLY A 282 19.04 1.32 -6.90
CA GLY A 282 20.05 0.99 -7.90
C GLY A 282 20.56 -0.44 -7.74
N ARG A 283 20.75 -0.91 -6.51
CA ARG A 283 21.17 -2.28 -6.20
C ARG A 283 20.10 -3.30 -6.59
N VAL A 284 18.84 -3.05 -6.25
CA VAL A 284 17.70 -3.93 -6.59
C VAL A 284 17.58 -4.08 -8.12
N GLU A 285 17.67 -2.98 -8.87
CA GLU A 285 17.63 -3.03 -10.34
C GLU A 285 18.85 -3.74 -10.95
N GLN A 286 20.03 -3.58 -10.34
CA GLN A 286 21.24 -4.26 -10.80
C GLN A 286 21.18 -5.77 -10.53
N GLU A 287 20.73 -6.19 -9.36
CA GLU A 287 20.48 -7.58 -9.02
C GLU A 287 19.43 -8.21 -9.94
N ARG A 288 18.35 -7.48 -10.24
CA ARG A 288 17.34 -7.89 -11.23
C ARG A 288 17.97 -8.17 -12.59
N ARG A 289 18.80 -7.24 -13.10
CA ARG A 289 19.49 -7.38 -14.40
C ARG A 289 20.45 -8.55 -14.40
N ASP A 290 21.19 -8.78 -13.33
CA ASP A 290 22.16 -9.87 -13.25
C ASP A 290 21.49 -11.25 -13.14
N ARG A 291 20.40 -11.35 -12.39
CA ARG A 291 19.55 -12.57 -12.35
C ARG A 291 18.96 -12.87 -13.73
N LEU A 292 18.44 -11.87 -14.44
CA LEU A 292 17.96 -12.03 -15.83
C LEU A 292 19.08 -12.44 -16.80
N ARG A 293 20.31 -11.93 -16.62
CA ARG A 293 21.48 -12.30 -17.44
C ARG A 293 21.94 -13.74 -17.19
N LEU A 294 21.96 -14.18 -15.94
CA LEU A 294 22.31 -15.57 -15.57
C LEU A 294 21.29 -16.56 -16.14
N LEU A 295 20.00 -16.21 -16.11
CA LEU A 295 18.94 -17.00 -16.74
C LEU A 295 19.10 -17.09 -18.27
N ARG A 296 19.52 -16.00 -18.93
CA ARG A 296 19.85 -16.01 -20.37
C ARG A 296 21.10 -16.83 -20.72
N ARG A 297 22.12 -16.85 -19.85
CA ARG A 297 23.38 -17.60 -20.07
C ARG A 297 23.27 -19.10 -19.80
N SER A 298 22.32 -19.52 -18.97
CA SER A 298 22.11 -20.93 -18.60
C SER A 298 21.23 -21.70 -19.60
N ALA A 299 20.85 -21.07 -20.72
CA ALA A 299 20.14 -21.72 -21.81
C ALA A 299 21.10 -22.63 -22.61
N PRO A 300 20.72 -23.88 -22.94
CA PRO A 300 21.56 -24.72 -23.79
C PRO A 300 21.75 -24.08 -25.16
N VAL A 301 22.96 -24.20 -25.72
CA VAL A 301 23.33 -23.78 -27.08
C VAL A 301 22.56 -24.65 -28.09
N GLY A 302 21.29 -24.34 -28.33
CA GLY A 302 20.45 -25.13 -29.24
C GLY A 302 19.44 -24.35 -30.06
N TRP A 303 19.20 -23.07 -29.75
CA TRP A 303 18.27 -22.23 -30.52
C TRP A 303 18.84 -20.84 -30.71
N ARG A 304 19.93 -20.75 -31.48
CA ARG A 304 20.21 -19.50 -32.21
C ARG A 304 19.16 -19.44 -33.32
N ARG A 305 18.31 -18.40 -33.31
CA ARG A 305 17.48 -18.08 -34.49
C ARG A 305 18.40 -18.00 -35.70
N PRO A 306 18.10 -18.66 -36.83
CA PRO A 306 18.74 -18.29 -38.08
C PRO A 306 18.22 -16.90 -38.48
N SER A 307 19.15 -16.01 -38.81
CA SER A 307 18.89 -14.81 -39.59
C SER A 307 19.29 -15.07 -41.05
N PRO A 308 18.81 -14.28 -42.02
CA PRO A 308 17.73 -13.30 -42.00
C PRO A 308 16.41 -13.83 -42.58
#